data_AF-A0AAW2MNI9-F1
#
_entry.id   AF-A0AAW2MNI9-F1
#
_cell.length_a   1.000
_cell.length_b   1.000
_cell.length_c   1.000
_cell.angle_alpha   90.00
_cell.angle_beta   90.00
_cell.angle_gamma   90.00
#
_symmetry.space_group_name_H-M   'P 1'
#
loop_
_entity.id
_entity.type
_entity.pdbx_description
1 polymer ?
#
loop_
_entity_poly.entity_id
_entity_poly.type
_entity_poly.pdbx_seq_one_letter_code
_entity_poly.pdbx_strand_id
1 'polypeptide(L)'
;MASGAETYPDSTNLKLRELLKEVQLDYSPTNTAIINDFVSSIRDAINNIPDGLQLEGSGNWPMDELAMEKTKSAFLLKIAESLHAKRGITCTATEDDVDVFMSGYAFRLKILHERGLSLVKRQGGAQVKRVLSSDKKLFLRGQHSSMINGLRGRYPIYGPVVRLAKRWVSAHLFSNSLTEEAIELLVAHLFLKPLPFRPPCSRITGFLRFLRLLSEYDWNFSPLTIDINGDLTPADENFMSNRKEYEKNLQNVKPAMFLATAYDKESEAWTGQSPTAADLRRLAAYATSSANFFTNIIMNNQIDSYGCERLFRTPLNNYNAVILLHRDKLPYPHRLLFPSDVTQGRHVLCGRASKTFQPFLSPGDMKGNSEELKNKLMREFPDIFKVWYDSFGGDAIGLTCGNKSSKKRGRDDNGEDNDLLDALKAVGQLGKGFVKSVHFLKAPKLST
;
A
#
# COMPACT_ATOMS: atom_id res chain seq x y z
N MET A 1 24.49 49.26 -27.30
CA MET A 1 23.28 48.48 -27.01
C MET A 1 23.56 47.04 -27.39
N ALA A 2 23.88 46.19 -26.41
CA ALA A 2 24.02 44.75 -26.58
C ALA A 2 23.02 44.12 -25.62
N SER A 3 21.95 43.53 -26.13
CA SER A 3 20.96 42.80 -25.33
C SER A 3 21.49 41.38 -25.10
N GLY A 4 21.93 41.10 -23.88
CA GLY A 4 22.22 39.74 -23.43
C GLY A 4 20.92 38.95 -23.33
N ALA A 5 20.83 37.85 -24.08
CA ALA A 5 19.79 36.86 -23.89
C ALA A 5 20.14 36.03 -22.65
N GLU A 6 19.48 36.32 -21.52
CA GLU A 6 19.50 35.44 -20.36
C GLU A 6 18.87 34.10 -20.74
N THR A 7 19.72 33.08 -20.79
CA THR A 7 19.31 31.69 -21.01
C THR A 7 18.76 31.16 -19.69
N TYR A 8 17.43 31.14 -19.54
CA TYR A 8 16.80 30.51 -18.40
C TYR A 8 17.04 28.98 -18.49
N PRO A 9 17.53 28.34 -17.40
CA PRO A 9 17.70 26.89 -17.39
C PRO A 9 16.33 26.22 -17.55
N ASP A 10 16.29 25.26 -18.47
CA ASP A 10 15.12 24.50 -18.88
C ASP A 10 14.48 23.76 -17.68
N SER A 11 13.31 24.26 -17.24
CA SER A 11 12.58 23.84 -16.05
C SER A 11 12.22 22.33 -16.07
N THR A 12 12.06 21.75 -17.27
CA THR A 12 11.76 20.33 -17.48
C THR A 12 12.98 19.45 -17.22
N ASN A 13 14.17 19.91 -17.62
CA ASN A 13 15.44 19.29 -17.25
C ASN A 13 15.63 19.33 -15.74
N LEU A 14 15.17 20.38 -15.06
CA LEU A 14 15.18 20.47 -13.60
C LEU A 14 14.23 19.44 -12.98
N LYS A 15 12.95 19.41 -13.36
CA LYS A 15 11.94 18.48 -12.81
C LYS A 15 12.27 17.01 -13.08
N LEU A 16 12.73 16.67 -14.28
CA LEU A 16 13.18 15.30 -14.60
C LEU A 16 14.48 14.97 -13.84
N ARG A 17 15.44 15.90 -13.71
CA ARG A 17 16.64 15.65 -12.89
C ARG A 17 16.33 15.55 -11.41
N GLU A 18 15.33 16.27 -10.89
CA GLU A 18 14.88 16.14 -9.50
C GLU A 18 14.19 14.80 -9.29
N LEU A 19 13.25 14.40 -10.17
CA LEU A 19 12.63 13.07 -10.15
C LEU A 19 13.67 11.94 -10.22
N LEU A 20 14.78 12.15 -10.94
CA LEU A 20 15.86 11.16 -11.06
C LEU A 20 16.91 11.22 -9.95
N LYS A 21 17.08 12.36 -9.27
CA LYS A 21 17.79 12.44 -7.99
C LYS A 21 16.97 11.80 -6.86
N GLU A 22 15.65 11.80 -6.97
CA GLU A 22 14.70 11.31 -5.98
C GLU A 22 14.50 9.78 -5.99
N VAL A 23 14.86 9.08 -7.09
CA VAL A 23 14.79 7.61 -7.22
C VAL A 23 16.13 6.94 -6.83
N GLN A 24 16.74 7.38 -5.72
CA GLN A 24 17.85 6.64 -5.08
C GLN A 24 17.37 5.88 -3.84
N LEU A 25 16.43 4.95 -4.04
CA LEU A 25 16.14 3.89 -3.07
C LEU A 25 17.39 2.99 -2.93
N ASP A 26 17.83 2.60 -1.70
CA ASP A 26 18.95 1.64 -1.63
C ASP A 26 18.44 0.34 -2.16
N TYR A 27 19.09 0.06 -3.24
CA TYR A 27 19.14 -1.12 -3.98
C TYR A 27 20.62 -1.55 -3.82
N SER A 28 20.90 -2.85 -3.84
CA SER A 28 22.27 -3.30 -4.12
C SER A 28 22.83 -2.45 -5.27
N PRO A 29 24.14 -2.14 -5.34
CA PRO A 29 24.72 -1.42 -6.49
C PRO A 29 24.20 -1.93 -7.85
N THR A 30 23.92 -3.24 -7.94
CA THR A 30 23.24 -3.90 -9.05
C THR A 30 21.85 -3.32 -9.37
N ASN A 31 20.98 -3.20 -8.38
CA ASN A 31 19.61 -2.74 -8.55
C ASN A 31 19.57 -1.22 -8.85
N THR A 32 20.50 -0.43 -8.32
CA THR A 32 20.65 1.00 -8.67
C THR A 32 21.06 1.14 -10.13
N ALA A 33 22.00 0.32 -10.62
CA ALA A 33 22.38 0.30 -12.03
C ALA A 33 21.20 -0.06 -12.94
N ILE A 34 20.40 -1.07 -12.56
CA ILE A 34 19.20 -1.47 -13.32
C ILE A 34 18.19 -0.33 -13.44
N ILE A 35 17.95 0.40 -12.34
CA ILE A 35 17.02 1.53 -12.36
C ILE A 35 17.56 2.68 -13.19
N ASN A 36 18.85 2.98 -13.09
CA ASN A 36 19.47 4.02 -13.90
C ASN A 36 19.40 3.68 -15.40
N ASP A 37 19.61 2.42 -15.78
CA ASP A 37 19.48 1.97 -17.17
C ASP A 37 18.01 1.99 -17.63
N PHE A 38 17.06 1.61 -16.77
CA PHE A 38 15.63 1.75 -17.04
C PHE A 38 15.27 3.21 -17.32
N VAL A 39 15.65 4.12 -16.41
CA VAL A 39 15.46 5.57 -16.56
C VAL A 39 16.08 6.09 -17.86
N SER A 40 17.30 5.67 -18.17
CA SER A 40 17.98 6.07 -19.41
C SER A 40 17.21 5.58 -20.63
N SER A 41 16.70 4.35 -20.59
CA SER A 41 15.88 3.76 -21.66
C SER A 41 14.60 4.57 -21.90
N ILE A 42 13.92 4.99 -20.83
CA ILE A 42 12.73 5.83 -20.93
C ILE A 42 13.07 7.19 -21.51
N ARG A 43 14.15 7.83 -21.05
CA ARG A 43 14.59 9.12 -21.58
C ARG A 43 14.90 9.02 -23.07
N ASP A 44 15.66 8.01 -23.47
CA ASP A 44 15.96 7.76 -24.89
C ASP A 44 14.66 7.54 -25.68
N ALA A 45 13.72 6.77 -25.14
CA ALA A 45 12.44 6.51 -25.80
C ALA A 45 11.63 7.80 -26.03
N ILE A 46 11.58 8.70 -25.05
CA ILE A 46 10.90 9.99 -25.12
C ILE A 46 11.57 10.92 -26.15
N ASN A 47 12.90 11.05 -26.10
CA ASN A 47 13.67 11.89 -27.04
C ASN A 47 13.52 11.46 -28.50
N ASN A 48 13.08 10.23 -28.73
CA ASN A 48 12.87 9.67 -30.06
C ASN A 48 11.44 9.85 -30.59
N ILE A 49 10.52 10.37 -29.77
CA ILE A 49 9.17 10.73 -30.22
C ILE A 49 9.28 12.01 -31.06
N PRO A 50 8.71 12.04 -32.29
CA PRO A 50 8.79 13.20 -33.16
C PRO A 50 8.32 14.50 -32.47
N ASP A 51 9.00 15.62 -32.72
CA ASP A 51 8.75 16.91 -32.04
C ASP A 51 7.30 17.40 -32.15
N GLY A 52 6.59 17.09 -33.24
CA GLY A 52 5.16 17.40 -33.41
C GLY A 52 4.21 16.66 -32.46
N LEU A 53 4.72 15.63 -31.78
CA LEU A 53 4.07 14.84 -30.74
C LEU A 53 4.70 15.08 -29.36
N GLN A 54 5.66 15.98 -29.20
CA GLN A 54 6.18 16.37 -27.89
C GLN A 54 5.26 17.43 -27.29
N LEU A 55 4.51 17.08 -26.24
CA LEU A 55 3.55 17.98 -25.59
C LEU A 55 4.17 18.88 -24.51
N GLU A 56 5.50 18.94 -24.41
CA GLU A 56 6.20 19.77 -23.41
C GLU A 56 5.90 21.25 -23.62
N GLY A 57 5.37 21.93 -22.60
CA GLY A 57 5.01 23.35 -22.64
C GLY A 57 3.84 23.72 -23.56
N SER A 58 3.29 22.76 -24.31
CA SER A 58 2.25 23.07 -25.29
C SER A 58 0.89 23.31 -24.62
N GLY A 59 0.19 24.35 -25.06
CA GLY A 59 -1.20 24.61 -24.70
C GLY A 59 -2.18 23.50 -25.13
N ASN A 60 -1.69 22.55 -25.95
CA ASN A 60 -2.46 21.57 -26.72
C ASN A 60 -2.99 20.38 -25.91
N TRP A 61 -2.69 20.31 -24.61
CA TRP A 61 -3.34 19.32 -23.74
C TRP A 61 -4.85 19.53 -23.71
N PRO A 62 -5.66 18.48 -23.93
CA PRO A 62 -7.11 18.60 -23.89
C PRO A 62 -7.62 19.18 -22.57
N MET A 63 -8.71 19.93 -22.66
CA MET A 63 -9.40 20.49 -21.48
C MET A 63 -10.40 19.50 -20.86
N ASP A 64 -10.85 18.53 -21.65
CA ASP A 64 -11.71 17.44 -21.19
C ASP A 64 -10.89 16.36 -20.47
N GLU A 65 -11.42 15.83 -19.35
CA GLU A 65 -10.74 14.86 -18.50
C GLU A 65 -10.52 13.53 -19.23
N LEU A 66 -11.53 13.02 -19.94
CA LEU A 66 -11.44 11.77 -20.66
C LEU A 66 -10.46 11.89 -21.83
N ALA A 67 -10.51 13.00 -22.57
CA ALA A 67 -9.54 13.29 -23.63
C ALA A 67 -8.10 13.41 -23.09
N MET A 68 -7.91 13.99 -21.90
CA MET A 68 -6.59 14.07 -21.24
C MET A 68 -6.05 12.68 -20.90
N GLU A 69 -6.86 11.82 -20.28
CA GLU A 69 -6.45 10.44 -19.98
C GLU A 69 -6.14 9.65 -21.25
N LYS A 70 -6.96 9.73 -22.29
CA LYS A 70 -6.67 9.07 -23.58
C LYS A 70 -5.41 9.60 -24.25
N THR A 71 -5.09 10.89 -24.08
CA THR A 71 -3.83 11.47 -24.54
C THR A 71 -2.65 10.89 -23.77
N LYS A 72 -2.75 10.74 -22.45
CA LYS A 72 -1.71 10.06 -21.64
C LYS A 72 -1.50 8.61 -22.10
N SER A 73 -2.58 7.85 -22.33
CA SER A 73 -2.48 6.48 -22.84
C SER A 73 -1.81 6.43 -24.21
N ALA A 74 -2.15 7.35 -25.13
CA ALA A 74 -1.51 7.43 -26.44
C ALA A 74 0.00 7.72 -26.34
N PHE A 75 0.42 8.57 -25.42
CA PHE A 75 1.83 8.83 -25.13
C PHE A 75 2.56 7.60 -24.59
N LEU A 76 1.95 6.91 -23.61
CA LEU A 76 2.50 5.69 -23.06
C LEU A 76 2.68 4.61 -24.14
N LEU A 77 1.73 4.48 -25.06
CA LEU A 77 1.85 3.57 -26.22
C LEU A 77 3.02 3.95 -27.12
N LYS A 78 3.25 5.23 -27.41
CA LYS A 78 4.40 5.69 -28.20
C LYS A 78 5.74 5.41 -27.51
N ILE A 79 5.81 5.59 -26.19
CA ILE A 79 6.98 5.20 -25.40
C ILE A 79 7.21 3.68 -25.51
N ALA A 80 6.15 2.87 -25.36
CA ALA A 80 6.24 1.41 -25.46
C ALA A 80 6.72 0.94 -26.85
N GLU A 81 6.18 1.52 -27.93
CA GLU A 81 6.61 1.27 -29.31
C GLU A 81 8.10 1.60 -29.50
N SER A 82 8.54 2.75 -29.00
CA SER A 82 9.93 3.22 -29.09
C SER A 82 10.90 2.29 -28.33
N LEU A 83 10.54 1.88 -27.11
CA LEU A 83 11.31 0.93 -26.30
C LEU A 83 11.44 -0.43 -26.98
N HIS A 84 10.34 -0.92 -27.56
CA HIS A 84 10.32 -2.20 -28.26
C HIS A 84 11.17 -2.15 -29.53
N ALA A 85 10.96 -1.14 -30.37
CA ALA A 85 11.63 -1.01 -31.66
C ALA A 85 13.16 -0.83 -31.56
N LYS A 86 13.64 -0.07 -30.56
CA LYS A 86 15.07 0.27 -30.46
C LYS A 86 15.88 -0.63 -29.55
N ARG A 87 15.29 -1.11 -28.46
CA ARG A 87 16.01 -1.88 -27.43
C ARG A 87 15.48 -3.30 -27.26
N GLY A 88 14.45 -3.70 -28.01
CA GLY A 88 13.82 -5.03 -27.87
C GLY A 88 13.19 -5.26 -26.51
N ILE A 89 12.90 -4.18 -25.76
CA ILE A 89 12.32 -4.29 -24.41
C ILE A 89 10.87 -4.74 -24.54
N THR A 90 10.47 -5.68 -23.69
CA THR A 90 9.09 -6.19 -23.67
C THR A 90 8.21 -5.26 -22.86
N CYS A 91 7.12 -4.80 -23.47
CA CYS A 91 6.16 -3.90 -22.86
C CYS A 91 4.75 -4.48 -22.99
N THR A 92 3.90 -4.29 -21.99
CA THR A 92 2.48 -4.64 -22.01
C THR A 92 1.67 -3.40 -21.67
N ALA A 93 0.85 -2.94 -22.60
CA ALA A 93 -0.02 -1.77 -22.39
C ALA A 93 -1.37 -2.20 -21.81
N THR A 94 -1.87 -1.39 -20.88
CA THR A 94 -3.24 -1.43 -20.36
C THR A 94 -3.97 -0.15 -20.77
N GLU A 95 -5.22 0.03 -20.37
CA GLU A 95 -5.98 1.25 -20.69
C GLU A 95 -5.32 2.51 -20.12
N ASP A 96 -4.75 2.42 -18.93
CA ASP A 96 -4.24 3.58 -18.17
C ASP A 96 -2.72 3.60 -18.04
N ASP A 97 -2.06 2.43 -18.13
CA ASP A 97 -0.66 2.23 -17.73
C ASP A 97 0.10 1.38 -18.75
N VAL A 98 1.43 1.47 -18.76
CA VAL A 98 2.32 0.55 -19.50
C VAL A 98 3.26 -0.16 -18.54
N ASP A 99 3.23 -1.49 -18.55
CA ASP A 99 4.16 -2.33 -17.81
C ASP A 99 5.38 -2.67 -18.69
N VAL A 100 6.57 -2.33 -18.22
CA VAL A 100 7.86 -2.53 -18.91
C VAL A 100 8.68 -3.58 -18.17
N PHE A 101 9.11 -4.62 -18.88
CA PHE A 101 9.89 -5.72 -18.32
C PHE A 101 11.36 -5.60 -18.71
N MET A 102 12.22 -5.35 -17.73
CA MET A 102 13.64 -5.09 -17.96
C MET A 102 14.51 -5.67 -16.83
N SER A 103 15.57 -6.39 -17.21
CA SER A 103 16.56 -6.94 -16.28
C SER A 103 16.00 -7.78 -15.12
N GLY A 104 14.88 -8.48 -15.36
CA GLY A 104 14.19 -9.29 -14.34
C GLY A 104 13.21 -8.52 -13.45
N TYR A 105 12.97 -7.23 -13.73
CA TYR A 105 12.04 -6.37 -13.01
C TYR A 105 10.86 -6.00 -13.91
N ALA A 106 9.74 -5.65 -13.27
CA ALA A 106 8.56 -5.08 -13.91
C ALA A 106 8.36 -3.65 -13.40
N PHE A 107 8.36 -2.68 -14.32
CA PHE A 107 8.16 -1.27 -14.04
C PHE A 107 6.85 -0.81 -14.64
N ARG A 108 6.00 -0.20 -13.83
CA ARG A 108 4.75 0.40 -14.32
C ARG A 108 4.95 1.88 -14.60
N LEU A 109 4.75 2.28 -15.85
CA LEU A 109 4.78 3.66 -16.29
C LEU A 109 3.39 4.29 -16.20
N LYS A 110 3.34 5.48 -15.61
CA LYS A 110 2.17 6.35 -15.50
C LYS A 110 2.59 7.79 -15.77
N ILE A 111 1.74 8.55 -16.43
CA ILE A 111 1.98 9.97 -16.71
C ILE A 111 1.18 10.81 -15.73
N LEU A 112 1.89 11.63 -14.96
CA LEU A 112 1.30 12.70 -14.16
C LEU A 112 1.29 13.99 -14.97
N HIS A 113 0.16 14.70 -14.99
CA HIS A 113 0.08 16.01 -15.62
C HIS A 113 -0.53 17.06 -14.68
N GLU A 114 0.10 18.24 -14.57
CA GLU A 114 -0.27 19.28 -13.59
C GLU A 114 -1.73 19.76 -13.75
N ARG A 115 -2.25 19.83 -14.98
CA ARG A 115 -3.66 20.23 -15.21
C ARG A 115 -4.65 19.23 -14.61
N GLY A 116 -4.31 17.94 -14.56
CA GLY A 116 -5.18 16.92 -13.95
C GLY A 116 -5.30 17.06 -12.43
N LEU A 117 -4.41 17.81 -11.77
CA LEU A 117 -4.56 18.20 -10.37
C LEU A 117 -5.63 19.30 -10.16
N SER A 118 -5.86 20.13 -11.18
CA SER A 118 -6.73 21.30 -11.13
C SER A 118 -8.18 21.03 -11.57
N LEU A 119 -8.40 20.08 -12.49
CA LEU A 119 -9.72 19.74 -13.04
C LEU A 119 -10.66 19.09 -12.02
N VAL A 120 -10.11 18.39 -11.02
CA VAL A 120 -10.88 17.73 -9.95
C VAL A 120 -11.59 18.73 -9.03
N LYS A 121 -11.12 19.99 -8.94
CA LYS A 121 -11.75 21.00 -8.08
C LYS A 121 -13.09 21.53 -8.61
N ARG A 122 -13.47 21.24 -9.87
CA ARG A 122 -14.66 21.85 -10.52
C ARG A 122 -15.94 21.01 -10.49
N GLN A 123 -15.92 19.71 -10.19
CA GLN A 123 -17.13 18.89 -10.14
C GLN A 123 -17.64 18.72 -8.69
N GLY A 124 -18.09 19.82 -8.10
CA GLY A 124 -18.76 19.84 -6.79
C GLY A 124 -20.24 19.51 -6.91
N GLY A 125 -20.58 18.22 -7.03
CA GLY A 125 -21.95 17.69 -6.86
C GLY A 125 -22.01 16.78 -5.64
N ALA A 126 -22.92 17.07 -4.71
CA ALA A 126 -22.96 16.54 -3.36
C ALA A 126 -23.38 15.05 -3.23
N GLN A 127 -22.65 14.07 -3.78
CA GLN A 127 -22.88 12.65 -3.40
C GLN A 127 -21.81 11.60 -3.75
N VAL A 128 -20.60 11.98 -4.14
CA VAL A 128 -19.58 11.00 -4.54
C VAL A 128 -18.53 10.87 -3.42
N LYS A 129 -18.32 9.65 -2.91
CA LYS A 129 -17.15 9.29 -2.09
C LYS A 129 -15.94 9.99 -2.68
N ARG A 130 -15.22 10.81 -1.89
CA ARG A 130 -14.07 11.61 -2.33
C ARG A 130 -12.91 10.67 -2.74
N VAL A 131 -13.01 10.06 -3.91
CA VAL A 131 -11.96 9.22 -4.49
C VAL A 131 -10.92 10.18 -5.06
N LEU A 132 -9.72 10.16 -4.51
CA LEU A 132 -8.59 10.91 -5.06
C LEU A 132 -8.38 10.49 -6.52
N SER A 133 -8.26 11.47 -7.42
CA SER A 133 -7.91 11.20 -8.83
C SER A 133 -6.59 10.44 -8.92
N SER A 134 -6.40 9.72 -10.04
CA SER A 134 -5.15 9.04 -10.37
C SER A 134 -3.95 9.98 -10.24
N ASP A 135 -4.06 11.18 -10.81
CA ASP A 135 -3.03 12.21 -10.77
C ASP A 135 -2.73 12.71 -9.35
N LYS A 136 -3.76 12.99 -8.54
CA LYS A 136 -3.53 13.44 -7.15
C LYS A 136 -2.82 12.35 -6.33
N LYS A 137 -3.19 11.08 -6.53
CA LYS A 137 -2.48 9.95 -5.89
C LYS A 137 -1.03 9.87 -6.33
N LEU A 138 -0.76 10.01 -7.64
CA LEU A 138 0.61 9.98 -8.18
C LEU A 138 1.46 11.13 -7.63
N PHE A 139 0.92 12.34 -7.61
CA PHE A 139 1.59 13.50 -7.05
C PHE A 139 1.96 13.28 -5.56
N LEU A 140 1.00 12.83 -4.75
CA LEU A 140 1.22 12.58 -3.32
C LEU A 140 2.26 11.47 -3.08
N ARG A 141 2.27 10.42 -3.91
CA ARG A 141 3.29 9.36 -3.87
C ARG A 141 4.68 9.88 -4.24
N GLY A 142 4.77 10.76 -5.24
CA GLY A 142 6.02 11.41 -5.62
C GLY A 142 6.61 12.23 -4.48
N GLN A 143 5.79 13.12 -3.89
CA GLN A 143 6.18 13.92 -2.72
C GLN A 143 6.62 13.04 -1.53
N HIS A 144 5.84 12.00 -1.22
CA HIS A 144 6.17 11.08 -0.13
C HIS A 144 7.51 10.38 -0.37
N SER A 145 7.71 9.80 -1.55
CA SER A 145 8.94 9.10 -1.93
C SER A 145 10.17 10.02 -1.80
N SER A 146 10.09 11.25 -2.32
CA SER A 146 11.16 12.25 -2.22
C SER A 146 11.51 12.57 -0.76
N MET A 147 10.50 12.89 0.06
CA MET A 147 10.72 13.26 1.47
C MET A 147 11.29 12.10 2.31
N ILE A 148 10.75 10.88 2.14
CA ILE A 148 11.25 9.70 2.85
C ILE A 148 12.68 9.37 2.44
N ASN A 149 13.03 9.51 1.17
CA ASN A 149 14.40 9.33 0.69
C ASN A 149 15.37 10.32 1.39
N GLY A 150 14.99 11.59 1.49
CA GLY A 150 15.74 12.61 2.23
C GLY A 150 15.88 12.30 3.73
N LEU A 151 14.81 11.84 4.39
CA LEU A 151 14.83 11.43 5.79
C LEU A 151 15.82 10.28 6.04
N ARG A 152 15.79 9.29 5.14
CA ARG A 152 16.64 8.12 5.19
C ARG A 152 18.12 8.45 4.99
N GLY A 153 18.44 9.42 4.14
CA GLY A 153 19.79 9.98 4.03
C GLY A 153 20.30 10.59 5.35
N ARG A 154 19.41 11.20 6.14
CA ARG A 154 19.74 11.73 7.48
C ARG A 154 19.84 10.66 8.56
N TYR A 155 19.03 9.61 8.49
CA TYR A 155 18.97 8.53 9.48
C TYR A 155 19.13 7.15 8.82
N PRO A 156 20.37 6.63 8.69
CA PRO A 156 20.62 5.37 7.98
C PRO A 156 19.87 4.16 8.54
N ILE A 157 19.59 4.14 9.85
CA ILE A 157 18.86 3.05 10.53
C ILE A 157 17.33 3.11 10.32
N TYR A 158 16.80 4.19 9.75
CA TYR A 158 15.38 4.35 9.43
C TYR A 158 14.84 3.22 8.55
N GLY A 159 15.48 2.98 7.40
CA GLY A 159 15.04 1.96 6.44
C GLY A 159 14.95 0.56 7.05
N PRO A 160 15.98 0.10 7.80
CA PRO A 160 15.90 -1.16 8.53
C PRO A 160 14.77 -1.23 9.58
N VAL A 161 14.43 -0.14 10.27
CA VAL A 161 13.30 -0.10 11.22
C VAL A 161 11.96 -0.17 10.48
N VAL A 162 11.81 0.58 9.38
CA VAL A 162 10.62 0.54 8.51
C VAL A 162 10.37 -0.87 7.99
N ARG A 163 11.40 -1.59 7.54
CA ARG A 163 11.28 -2.96 7.06
C ARG A 163 10.74 -3.91 8.13
N LEU A 164 11.17 -3.77 9.39
CA LEU A 164 10.63 -4.55 10.51
C LEU A 164 9.18 -4.18 10.80
N ALA A 165 8.86 -2.89 10.83
CA ALA A 165 7.50 -2.39 11.07
C ALA A 165 6.53 -2.93 10.00
N LYS A 166 6.86 -2.76 8.72
CA LYS A 166 6.09 -3.30 7.59
C LYS A 166 5.90 -4.80 7.69
N ARG A 167 6.99 -5.55 7.91
CA ARG A 167 6.91 -7.00 8.05
C ARG A 167 6.01 -7.42 9.22
N TRP A 168 6.04 -6.73 10.35
CA TRP A 168 5.18 -7.01 11.49
C TRP A 168 3.71 -6.72 11.19
N VAL A 169 3.40 -5.55 10.62
CA VAL A 169 2.02 -5.17 10.26
C VAL A 169 1.42 -6.17 9.28
N SER A 170 2.16 -6.53 8.22
CA SER A 170 1.68 -7.50 7.23
C SER A 170 1.59 -8.91 7.79
N ALA A 171 2.55 -9.35 8.60
CA ALA A 171 2.49 -10.65 9.26
C ALA A 171 1.21 -10.81 10.09
N HIS A 172 0.78 -9.72 10.77
CA HIS A 172 -0.48 -9.61 11.51
C HIS A 172 -1.74 -9.36 10.65
N LEU A 173 -1.63 -9.55 9.34
CA LEU A 173 -2.70 -9.50 8.34
C LEU A 173 -3.36 -8.12 8.17
N PHE A 174 -2.65 -7.03 8.51
CA PHE A 174 -3.15 -5.66 8.41
C PHE A 174 -2.80 -4.95 7.08
N SER A 175 -2.34 -5.67 6.05
CA SER A 175 -1.86 -5.08 4.79
C SER A 175 -2.93 -4.26 4.04
N ASN A 176 -4.21 -4.57 4.25
CA ASN A 176 -5.32 -3.79 3.68
C ASN A 176 -5.84 -2.66 4.58
N SER A 177 -5.43 -2.65 5.83
CA SER A 177 -5.95 -1.76 6.87
C SER A 177 -5.02 -0.56 7.06
N LEU A 178 -3.71 -0.77 6.95
CA LEU A 178 -2.69 0.26 7.06
C LEU A 178 -1.80 0.21 5.82
N THR A 179 -1.68 1.35 5.14
CA THR A 179 -0.85 1.48 3.94
C THR A 179 0.63 1.50 4.30
N GLU A 180 1.47 1.11 3.35
CA GLU A 180 2.92 1.08 3.51
C GLU A 180 3.48 2.48 3.82
N GLU A 181 2.94 3.50 3.13
CA GLU A 181 3.27 4.92 3.31
C GLU A 181 2.89 5.42 4.72
N ALA A 182 1.76 4.97 5.26
CA ALA A 182 1.38 5.29 6.64
C ALA A 182 2.38 4.70 7.65
N ILE A 183 2.85 3.46 7.42
CA ILE A 183 3.87 2.83 8.28
C ILE A 183 5.19 3.61 8.21
N GLU A 184 5.59 4.05 7.02
CA GLU A 184 6.78 4.89 6.82
C GLU A 184 6.70 6.20 7.60
N LEU A 185 5.54 6.87 7.60
CA LEU A 185 5.30 8.10 8.37
C LEU A 185 5.30 7.86 9.89
N LEU A 186 4.67 6.78 10.35
CA LEU A 186 4.67 6.38 11.77
C LEU A 186 6.10 6.17 12.28
N VAL A 187 6.93 5.48 11.49
CA VAL A 187 8.35 5.29 11.84
C VAL A 187 9.10 6.62 11.74
N ALA A 188 8.83 7.45 10.73
CA ALA A 188 9.48 8.76 10.57
C ALA A 188 9.29 9.65 11.79
N HIS A 189 8.08 9.64 12.36
CA HIS A 189 7.78 10.36 13.60
C HIS A 189 8.75 10.03 14.74
N LEU A 190 9.17 8.77 14.89
CA LEU A 190 10.10 8.34 15.95
C LEU A 190 11.49 8.99 15.85
N PHE A 191 11.91 9.36 14.62
CA PHE A 191 13.19 10.01 14.37
C PHE A 191 13.08 11.53 14.45
N LEU A 192 11.95 12.08 14.00
CA LEU A 192 11.72 13.53 13.96
C LEU A 192 11.31 14.11 15.32
N LYS A 193 10.52 13.38 16.10
CA LYS A 193 10.05 13.76 17.44
C LYS A 193 10.47 12.71 18.47
N PRO A 194 11.78 12.58 18.77
CA PRO A 194 12.30 11.49 19.59
C PRO A 194 12.09 11.67 21.10
N LEU A 195 11.71 12.88 21.56
CA LEU A 195 11.59 13.22 22.97
C LEU A 195 10.57 12.31 23.67
N PRO A 196 10.85 11.85 24.91
CA PRO A 196 11.95 12.26 25.82
C PRO A 196 13.31 11.57 25.55
N PHE A 197 13.41 10.75 24.50
CA PHE A 197 14.63 10.02 24.17
C PHE A 197 15.43 10.69 23.03
N ARG A 198 16.46 9.99 22.53
CA ARG A 198 17.17 10.31 21.27
C ARG A 198 16.57 9.53 20.10
N PRO A 199 16.78 9.95 18.84
CA PRO A 199 16.38 9.17 17.66
C PRO A 199 16.84 7.71 17.77
N PRO A 200 16.06 6.72 17.30
CA PRO A 200 16.46 5.32 17.38
C PRO A 200 17.83 5.08 16.74
N CYS A 201 18.76 4.46 17.47
CA CYS A 201 20.08 4.08 16.96
C CYS A 201 20.19 2.59 16.59
N SER A 202 19.13 1.80 16.81
CA SER A 202 19.10 0.38 16.51
C SER A 202 17.74 -0.04 15.97
N ARG A 203 17.74 -1.12 15.19
CA ARG A 203 16.53 -1.79 14.68
C ARG A 203 15.57 -2.19 15.79
N ILE A 204 16.10 -2.75 16.87
CA ILE A 204 15.35 -3.25 18.03
C ILE A 204 14.64 -2.09 18.74
N THR A 205 15.39 -1.01 19.05
CA THR A 205 14.83 0.16 19.73
C THR A 205 13.79 0.86 18.86
N GLY A 206 14.07 1.04 17.56
CA GLY A 206 13.12 1.65 16.65
C GLY A 206 11.83 0.84 16.51
N PHE A 207 11.95 -0.48 16.40
CA PHE A 207 10.80 -1.37 16.32
C PHE A 207 9.96 -1.40 17.61
N LEU A 208 10.59 -1.48 18.79
CA LEU A 208 9.88 -1.41 20.07
C LEU A 208 9.12 -0.08 20.23
N ARG A 209 9.75 1.04 19.85
CA ARG A 209 9.10 2.36 19.90
C ARG A 209 7.96 2.49 18.90
N PHE A 210 8.06 1.87 17.73
CA PHE A 210 6.96 1.79 16.78
C PHE A 210 5.75 1.05 17.38
N LEU A 211 5.96 -0.10 18.02
CA LEU A 211 4.89 -0.83 18.69
C LEU A 211 4.25 0.01 19.81
N ARG A 212 5.07 0.68 20.63
CA ARG A 212 4.58 1.57 21.69
C ARG A 212 3.80 2.76 21.16
N LEU A 213 4.25 3.38 20.06
CA LEU A 213 3.52 4.47 19.39
C LEU A 213 2.12 3.99 18.98
N LEU A 214 2.01 2.80 18.37
CA LEU A 214 0.71 2.24 17.99
C LEU A 214 -0.21 1.99 19.20
N SER A 215 0.33 1.51 20.31
CA SER A 215 -0.46 1.13 21.49
C SER A 215 -0.81 2.28 22.43
N GLU A 216 0.10 3.24 22.62
CA GLU A 216 0.02 4.24 23.69
C GLU A 216 -0.43 5.62 23.18
N TYR A 217 -0.33 5.89 21.88
CA TYR A 217 -0.71 7.18 21.32
C TYR A 217 -2.23 7.38 21.32
N ASP A 218 -2.67 8.59 21.65
CA ASP A 218 -4.07 8.95 21.68
C ASP A 218 -4.60 9.36 20.29
N TRP A 219 -4.92 8.34 19.49
CA TRP A 219 -5.46 8.50 18.13
C TRP A 219 -6.83 9.22 18.09
N ASN A 220 -7.58 9.20 19.19
CA ASN A 220 -8.94 9.76 19.24
C ASN A 220 -8.93 11.28 19.27
N PHE A 221 -7.98 11.86 20.00
CA PHE A 221 -7.94 13.29 20.26
C PHE A 221 -6.71 13.99 19.67
N SER A 222 -5.65 13.26 19.30
CA SER A 222 -4.42 13.86 18.79
C SER A 222 -4.12 13.44 17.35
N PRO A 223 -3.92 14.39 16.42
CA PRO A 223 -3.35 14.11 15.10
C PRO A 223 -1.84 13.93 15.21
N LEU A 224 -1.29 12.95 14.50
CA LEU A 224 0.15 12.76 14.44
C LEU A 224 0.72 13.66 13.34
N THR A 225 1.50 14.67 13.73
CA THR A 225 2.15 15.60 12.80
C THR A 225 3.57 15.12 12.47
N ILE A 226 3.85 14.94 11.19
CA ILE A 226 5.14 14.48 10.66
C ILE A 226 5.68 15.56 9.73
N ASP A 227 6.58 16.38 10.27
CA ASP A 227 7.28 17.40 9.52
C ASP A 227 8.71 16.94 9.20
N ILE A 228 8.92 16.46 7.98
CA ILE A 228 10.21 15.91 7.57
C ILE A 228 11.23 17.04 7.36
N ASN A 229 10.81 18.15 6.76
CA ASN A 229 11.69 19.23 6.32
C ASN A 229 11.62 20.49 7.19
N GLY A 230 10.65 20.61 8.09
CA GLY A 230 10.40 21.85 8.83
C GLY A 230 9.49 22.82 8.08
N ASP A 231 8.68 22.32 7.14
CA ASP A 231 7.85 23.13 6.24
C ASP A 231 6.49 23.50 6.88
N LEU A 232 6.11 22.88 7.99
CA LEU A 232 4.84 23.16 8.66
C LEU A 232 4.93 24.43 9.50
N THR A 233 4.01 25.37 9.24
CA THR A 233 3.91 26.60 10.02
C THR A 233 3.01 26.40 11.24
N PRO A 234 3.13 27.24 12.30
CA PRO A 234 2.20 27.19 13.44
C PRO A 234 0.72 27.40 13.06
N ALA A 235 0.45 28.07 11.93
CA ALA A 235 -0.89 28.19 11.38
C ALA A 235 -1.40 26.86 10.80
N ASP A 236 -0.50 26.07 10.23
CA ASP A 236 -0.80 24.70 9.76
C ASP A 236 -0.97 23.73 10.94
N GLU A 237 -0.34 24.00 12.09
CA GLU A 237 -0.47 23.17 13.30
C GLU A 237 -1.87 23.15 13.92
N ASN A 238 -2.79 23.99 13.46
CA ASN A 238 -4.20 23.95 13.86
C ASN A 238 -4.98 22.78 13.21
N PHE A 239 -4.32 21.62 13.03
CA PHE A 239 -4.88 20.39 12.49
C PHE A 239 -6.12 19.89 13.25
N MET A 240 -6.25 20.26 14.53
CA MET A 240 -7.46 20.00 15.31
C MET A 240 -8.69 20.73 14.74
N SER A 241 -8.51 21.92 14.19
CA SER A 241 -9.57 22.68 13.51
C SER A 241 -9.89 22.07 12.15
N ASN A 242 -8.88 21.65 11.38
CA ASN A 242 -9.10 20.95 10.11
C ASN A 242 -9.83 19.61 10.32
N ARG A 243 -9.47 18.86 11.38
CA ARG A 243 -10.20 17.66 11.80
C ARG A 243 -11.66 17.96 12.16
N LYS A 244 -11.94 19.07 12.86
CA LYS A 244 -13.31 19.50 13.18
C LYS A 244 -14.08 19.99 11.95
N GLU A 245 -13.43 20.64 11.00
CA GLU A 245 -14.03 21.04 9.72
C GLU A 245 -14.36 19.81 8.87
N TYR A 246 -13.47 18.81 8.88
CA TYR A 246 -13.72 17.51 8.30
C TYR A 246 -14.94 16.83 8.95
N GLU A 247 -15.10 16.93 10.28
CA GLU A 247 -16.26 16.44 11.03
C GLU A 247 -17.58 17.18 10.72
N LYS A 248 -17.53 18.48 10.38
CA LYS A 248 -18.73 19.27 10.04
C LYS A 248 -19.38 18.85 8.71
N ASN A 249 -18.61 18.22 7.82
CA ASN A 249 -19.13 17.69 6.58
C ASN A 249 -19.85 16.36 6.88
N LEU A 250 -21.20 16.37 6.89
CA LEU A 250 -22.06 15.20 7.17
C LEU A 250 -21.75 13.93 6.35
N GLN A 251 -20.98 14.05 5.26
CA GLN A 251 -20.59 12.95 4.40
C GLN A 251 -19.22 12.33 4.74
N ASN A 252 -18.45 12.95 5.65
CA ASN A 252 -17.07 12.56 5.94
C ASN A 252 -16.98 11.67 7.17
N VAL A 253 -16.46 10.45 6.99
CA VAL A 253 -16.18 9.53 8.10
C VAL A 253 -14.87 9.98 8.76
N LYS A 254 -14.92 10.31 10.05
CA LYS A 254 -13.76 10.64 10.87
C LYS A 254 -12.66 9.58 10.72
N PRO A 255 -11.44 9.92 10.26
CA PRO A 255 -10.35 8.97 10.19
C PRO A 255 -9.96 8.55 11.61
N ALA A 256 -9.82 7.24 11.85
CA ALA A 256 -9.44 6.74 13.17
C ALA A 256 -7.98 7.08 13.50
N MET A 257 -7.13 7.14 12.47
CA MET A 257 -5.74 7.55 12.53
C MET A 257 -5.56 8.77 11.62
N PHE A 258 -5.11 9.90 12.17
CA PHE A 258 -4.90 11.13 11.42
C PHE A 258 -3.40 11.40 11.32
N LEU A 259 -2.84 11.28 10.11
CA LEU A 259 -1.43 11.52 9.83
C LEU A 259 -1.31 12.80 8.99
N ALA A 260 -0.73 13.85 9.56
CA ALA A 260 -0.58 15.14 8.90
C ALA A 260 0.86 15.34 8.43
N THR A 261 1.04 15.75 7.17
CA THR A 261 2.33 16.10 6.59
C THR A 261 2.23 17.43 5.82
N ALA A 262 3.35 18.02 5.42
CA ALA A 262 3.35 19.25 4.62
C ALA A 262 2.60 19.10 3.27
N TYR A 263 2.67 17.92 2.65
CA TYR A 263 2.03 17.62 1.36
C TYR A 263 0.63 16.98 1.48
N ASP A 264 0.26 16.48 2.66
CA ASP A 264 -1.07 15.92 2.97
C ASP A 264 -1.51 16.38 4.36
N LYS A 265 -2.00 17.63 4.44
CA LYS A 265 -2.43 18.27 5.70
C LYS A 265 -3.73 17.69 6.25
N GLU A 266 -4.58 17.19 5.36
CA GLU A 266 -5.92 16.67 5.67
C GLU A 266 -5.94 15.15 5.92
N SER A 267 -4.78 14.50 5.88
CA SER A 267 -4.65 13.06 6.08
C SER A 267 -5.49 12.25 5.07
N GLU A 268 -5.70 12.77 3.86
CA GLU A 268 -6.59 12.17 2.85
C GLU A 268 -5.94 10.99 2.14
N ALA A 269 -4.61 10.98 2.02
CA ALA A 269 -3.89 10.07 1.14
C ALA A 269 -3.76 8.66 1.73
N TRP A 270 -3.32 8.59 2.99
CA TRP A 270 -2.83 7.33 3.58
C TRP A 270 -3.75 6.76 4.64
N THR A 271 -4.42 7.62 5.42
CA THR A 271 -5.28 7.21 6.54
C THR A 271 -6.68 7.82 6.55
N GLY A 272 -7.12 8.37 5.42
CA GLY A 272 -8.42 9.06 5.32
C GLY A 272 -9.64 8.15 5.49
N GLN A 273 -9.58 6.89 5.05
CA GLN A 273 -10.68 5.91 5.15
C GLN A 273 -10.34 4.66 5.96
N SER A 274 -9.06 4.30 6.04
CA SER A 274 -8.55 3.12 6.72
C SER A 274 -7.24 3.49 7.41
N PRO A 275 -6.97 3.03 8.64
CA PRO A 275 -7.74 2.07 9.43
C PRO A 275 -9.07 2.62 9.93
N THR A 276 -10.08 1.76 10.06
CA THR A 276 -11.29 2.10 10.81
C THR A 276 -11.01 2.06 12.32
N ALA A 277 -11.90 2.63 13.14
CA ALA A 277 -11.73 2.60 14.59
C ALA A 277 -11.69 1.17 15.18
N ALA A 278 -12.31 0.19 14.51
CA ALA A 278 -12.20 -1.22 14.92
C ALA A 278 -10.83 -1.81 14.55
N ASP A 279 -10.31 -1.49 13.36
CA ASP A 279 -9.01 -1.98 12.90
C ASP A 279 -7.89 -1.40 13.75
N LEU A 280 -7.97 -0.10 14.04
CA LEU A 280 -6.98 0.58 14.85
C LEU A 280 -6.95 0.03 16.28
N ARG A 281 -8.11 -0.25 16.89
CA ARG A 281 -8.17 -0.92 18.20
C ARG A 281 -7.54 -2.31 18.17
N ARG A 282 -7.81 -3.08 17.10
CA ARG A 282 -7.20 -4.41 16.92
C ARG A 282 -5.69 -4.32 16.76
N LEU A 283 -5.22 -3.39 15.93
CA LEU A 283 -3.81 -3.11 15.69
C LEU A 283 -3.10 -2.69 16.99
N ALA A 284 -3.70 -1.77 17.73
CA ALA A 284 -3.19 -1.32 19.03
C ALA A 284 -3.10 -2.47 20.03
N ALA A 285 -4.12 -3.34 20.13
CA ALA A 285 -4.08 -4.50 21.01
C ALA A 285 -2.94 -5.47 20.67
N TYR A 286 -2.71 -5.72 19.37
CA TYR A 286 -1.60 -6.56 18.90
C TYR A 286 -0.25 -5.89 19.19
N ALA A 287 -0.17 -4.57 19.03
CA ALA A 287 1.01 -3.78 19.33
C ALA A 287 1.33 -3.80 20.83
N THR A 288 0.33 -3.63 21.72
CA THR A 288 0.50 -3.72 23.18
C THR A 288 1.05 -5.08 23.59
N SER A 289 0.43 -6.16 23.11
CA SER A 289 0.88 -7.52 23.42
C SER A 289 2.31 -7.77 22.93
N SER A 290 2.63 -7.33 21.71
CA SER A 290 3.96 -7.45 21.12
C SER A 290 5.00 -6.62 21.87
N ALA A 291 4.68 -5.38 22.25
CA ALA A 291 5.58 -4.49 22.97
C ALA A 291 5.91 -5.01 24.37
N ASN A 292 4.91 -5.54 25.09
CA ASN A 292 5.09 -6.14 26.41
C ASN A 292 5.95 -7.40 26.33
N PHE A 293 5.62 -8.31 25.41
CA PHE A 293 6.39 -9.52 25.18
C PHE A 293 7.84 -9.20 24.78
N PHE A 294 8.04 -8.24 23.87
CA PHE A 294 9.37 -7.86 23.42
C PHE A 294 10.19 -7.18 24.52
N THR A 295 9.56 -6.32 25.33
CA THR A 295 10.20 -5.70 26.50
C THR A 295 10.67 -6.78 27.49
N ASN A 296 9.83 -7.79 27.77
CA ASN A 296 10.20 -8.89 28.66
C ASN A 296 11.38 -9.71 28.12
N ILE A 297 11.40 -10.02 26.81
CA ILE A 297 12.54 -10.72 26.18
C ILE A 297 13.83 -9.92 26.36
N ILE A 298 13.78 -8.61 26.09
CA ILE A 298 14.95 -7.72 26.18
C ILE A 298 15.45 -7.63 27.62
N MET A 299 14.54 -7.45 28.60
CA MET A 299 14.90 -7.33 30.01
C MET A 299 15.50 -8.61 30.59
N ASN A 300 14.99 -9.78 30.16
CA ASN A 300 15.46 -11.08 30.66
C ASN A 300 16.67 -11.63 29.90
N ASN A 301 17.20 -10.88 28.91
CA ASN A 301 18.25 -11.30 27.99
C ASN A 301 18.00 -12.67 27.32
N GLN A 302 16.72 -13.03 27.13
CA GLN A 302 16.27 -14.27 26.52
C GLN A 302 16.10 -14.10 25.01
N ILE A 303 17.10 -13.53 24.34
CA ILE A 303 17.11 -13.46 22.87
C ILE A 303 17.56 -14.83 22.35
N ASP A 304 16.71 -15.84 22.52
CA ASP A 304 16.81 -17.04 21.73
C ASP A 304 16.39 -16.71 20.28
N SER A 305 16.98 -17.42 19.30
CA SER A 305 16.67 -17.19 17.88
C SER A 305 15.17 -17.35 17.59
N TYR A 306 14.47 -18.15 18.39
CA TYR A 306 13.06 -18.50 18.22
C TYR A 306 12.08 -17.56 18.96
N GLY A 307 12.50 -16.84 20.00
CA GLY A 307 11.60 -15.99 20.79
C GLY A 307 11.16 -14.73 20.06
N CYS A 308 12.10 -14.07 19.39
CA CYS A 308 11.79 -12.86 18.61
C CYS A 308 10.90 -13.16 17.39
N GLU A 309 11.03 -14.36 16.84
CA GLU A 309 10.22 -14.86 15.73
C GLU A 309 8.71 -14.88 16.08
N ARG A 310 8.36 -15.23 17.32
CA ARG A 310 6.97 -15.27 17.80
C ARG A 310 6.24 -13.92 17.72
N LEU A 311 6.97 -12.80 17.70
CA LEU A 311 6.39 -11.46 17.52
C LEU A 311 5.66 -11.30 16.18
N PHE A 312 6.03 -12.10 15.18
CA PHE A 312 5.48 -12.06 13.83
C PHE A 312 4.46 -13.16 13.58
N ARG A 313 4.02 -13.89 14.62
CA ARG A 313 3.01 -14.95 14.48
C ARG A 313 1.61 -14.42 14.78
N THR A 314 0.71 -14.56 13.80
CA THR A 314 -0.68 -14.11 13.93
C THR A 314 -1.54 -15.09 14.71
N PRO A 315 -2.33 -14.60 15.70
CA PRO A 315 -3.37 -15.40 16.33
C PRO A 315 -4.58 -15.56 15.38
N LEU A 316 -4.62 -16.67 14.63
CA LEU A 316 -5.66 -16.96 13.63
C LEU A 316 -7.03 -17.28 14.25
N ASN A 317 -7.09 -17.60 15.53
CA ASN A 317 -8.32 -17.84 16.29
C ASN A 317 -9.21 -16.59 16.44
N ASN A 318 -8.67 -15.39 16.18
CA ASN A 318 -9.43 -14.14 16.28
C ASN A 318 -10.30 -13.85 15.04
N TYR A 319 -10.31 -14.72 14.03
CA TYR A 319 -11.08 -14.54 12.79
C TYR A 319 -12.32 -15.44 12.77
N ASN A 320 -13.38 -15.02 12.08
CA ASN A 320 -14.58 -15.85 11.94
C ASN A 320 -14.34 -17.04 11.01
N ALA A 321 -13.52 -16.84 9.98
CA ALA A 321 -13.04 -17.90 9.11
C ALA A 321 -11.59 -17.62 8.68
N VAL A 322 -10.87 -18.68 8.33
CA VAL A 322 -9.50 -18.64 7.84
C VAL A 322 -9.39 -19.49 6.59
N ILE A 323 -8.79 -18.92 5.56
CA ILE A 323 -8.47 -19.60 4.30
C ILE A 323 -6.97 -19.84 4.29
N LEU A 324 -6.57 -21.10 4.18
CA LEU A 324 -5.18 -21.48 3.99
C LEU A 324 -4.88 -21.66 2.51
N LEU A 325 -3.71 -21.21 2.08
CA LEU A 325 -3.24 -21.23 0.70
C LEU A 325 -2.18 -22.30 0.50
N HIS A 326 -2.05 -22.80 -0.72
CA HIS A 326 -0.97 -23.72 -1.10
C HIS A 326 0.36 -22.97 -1.18
N ARG A 327 1.33 -23.34 -0.33
CA ARG A 327 2.60 -22.63 -0.18
C ARG A 327 3.44 -22.63 -1.46
N ASP A 328 3.46 -23.77 -2.16
CA ASP A 328 4.16 -23.94 -3.44
C ASP A 328 3.58 -23.06 -4.57
N LYS A 329 2.40 -22.45 -4.34
CA LYS A 329 1.73 -21.55 -5.28
C LYS A 329 1.91 -20.08 -4.95
N LEU A 330 2.50 -19.75 -3.80
CA LEU A 330 2.76 -18.36 -3.42
C LEU A 330 3.88 -17.76 -4.29
N PRO A 331 3.85 -16.47 -4.64
CA PRO A 331 4.92 -15.81 -5.40
C PRO A 331 6.29 -15.86 -4.69
N TYR A 332 6.30 -15.80 -3.35
CA TYR A 332 7.53 -15.78 -2.54
C TYR A 332 7.43 -16.72 -1.34
N PRO A 333 7.45 -18.05 -1.55
CA PRO A 333 7.25 -19.02 -0.46
C PRO A 333 8.34 -18.93 0.62
N HIS A 334 9.55 -18.53 0.25
CA HIS A 334 10.67 -18.34 1.18
C HIS A 334 10.52 -17.14 2.12
N ARG A 335 9.57 -16.24 1.87
CA ARG A 335 9.29 -15.08 2.75
C ARG A 335 8.29 -15.41 3.85
N LEU A 336 7.64 -16.57 3.77
CA LEU A 336 6.73 -17.04 4.81
C LEU A 336 7.54 -17.34 6.06
N LEU A 337 7.31 -16.55 7.12
CA LEU A 337 8.02 -16.72 8.39
C LEU A 337 7.55 -17.98 9.11
N PHE A 338 6.24 -18.17 9.23
CA PHE A 338 5.64 -19.32 9.90
C PHE A 338 4.58 -19.95 9.03
N PRO A 339 4.66 -21.27 8.79
CA PRO A 339 3.54 -22.11 8.43
C PRO A 339 2.26 -21.75 9.21
N SER A 340 1.24 -21.24 8.51
CA SER A 340 -0.09 -21.12 9.13
C SER A 340 -0.69 -22.49 9.29
N ASP A 341 -1.24 -22.74 10.47
CA ASP A 341 -1.98 -23.95 10.79
C ASP A 341 -3.17 -23.60 11.68
N VAL A 342 -4.27 -24.30 11.45
CA VAL A 342 -5.57 -24.06 12.07
C VAL A 342 -6.04 -25.38 12.65
N THR A 343 -5.85 -25.54 13.96
CA THR A 343 -6.18 -26.76 14.69
C THR A 343 -7.62 -26.81 15.20
N GLN A 344 -8.34 -25.69 15.14
CA GLN A 344 -9.70 -25.52 15.66
C GLN A 344 -10.67 -25.13 14.54
N GLY A 345 -11.96 -25.41 14.73
CA GLY A 345 -13.05 -24.99 13.84
C GLY A 345 -13.54 -26.05 12.84
N ARG A 346 -14.67 -25.75 12.19
CA ARG A 346 -15.30 -26.61 11.18
C ARG A 346 -14.57 -26.47 9.85
N HIS A 347 -14.06 -27.59 9.35
CA HIS A 347 -13.45 -27.63 8.02
C HIS A 347 -14.54 -27.59 6.94
N VAL A 348 -14.53 -26.55 6.11
CA VAL A 348 -15.58 -26.28 5.11
C VAL A 348 -15.24 -26.89 3.75
N LEU A 349 -13.98 -26.75 3.32
CA LEU A 349 -13.53 -27.18 2.00
C LEU A 349 -12.03 -27.49 2.04
N CYS A 350 -11.62 -28.57 1.37
CA CYS A 350 -10.21 -28.87 1.08
C CYS A 350 -10.01 -28.79 -0.44
N GLY A 351 -9.08 -27.95 -0.87
CA GLY A 351 -8.75 -27.73 -2.27
C GLY A 351 -7.47 -28.47 -2.66
N ARG A 352 -7.50 -29.12 -3.82
CA ARG A 352 -6.29 -29.68 -4.43
C ARG A 352 -5.55 -28.58 -5.19
N ALA A 353 -4.22 -28.57 -5.09
CA ALA A 353 -3.39 -27.64 -5.82
C ALA A 353 -3.57 -27.82 -7.34
N SER A 354 -3.65 -26.71 -8.08
CA SER A 354 -3.72 -26.72 -9.55
C SER A 354 -2.41 -26.24 -10.15
N LYS A 355 -2.13 -26.64 -11.39
CA LYS A 355 -1.03 -26.09 -12.20
C LYS A 355 -1.33 -24.70 -12.76
N THR A 356 -2.60 -24.25 -12.67
CA THR A 356 -3.06 -22.94 -13.16
C THR A 356 -2.40 -21.78 -12.42
N PHE A 357 -2.08 -21.96 -11.14
CA PHE A 357 -1.37 -20.97 -10.35
C PHE A 357 0.11 -21.31 -10.34
N GLN A 358 0.94 -20.39 -10.80
CA GLN A 358 2.39 -20.50 -10.75
C GLN A 358 2.97 -19.24 -10.10
N PRO A 359 4.01 -19.36 -9.25
CA PRO A 359 4.64 -18.22 -8.60
C PRO A 359 5.20 -17.17 -9.57
N PHE A 360 5.55 -17.60 -10.79
CA PHE A 360 6.16 -16.77 -11.83
C PHE A 360 5.26 -16.73 -13.04
N LEU A 361 5.11 -15.53 -13.63
CA LEU A 361 4.49 -15.38 -14.94
C LEU A 361 5.45 -15.94 -15.98
N SER A 362 5.01 -16.93 -16.75
CA SER A 362 5.81 -17.41 -17.86
C SER A 362 5.71 -16.42 -19.05
N PRO A 363 6.73 -16.34 -19.91
CA PRO A 363 6.64 -15.55 -21.15
C PRO A 363 5.48 -15.98 -22.07
N GLY A 364 4.97 -17.22 -21.92
CA GLY A 364 3.77 -17.70 -22.61
C GLY A 364 2.47 -17.14 -22.03
N ASP A 365 2.40 -16.88 -20.71
CA ASP A 365 1.24 -16.26 -20.06
C ASP A 365 1.06 -14.79 -20.49
N MET A 366 2.14 -14.12 -20.88
CA MET A 366 2.13 -12.74 -21.38
C MET A 366 1.59 -12.61 -22.82
N LYS A 367 1.43 -13.73 -23.55
CA LYS A 367 0.82 -13.76 -24.89
C LYS A 367 -0.69 -14.06 -24.87
N GLY A 368 -1.27 -14.35 -23.70
CA GLY A 368 -2.69 -14.65 -23.53
C GLY A 368 -3.58 -13.40 -23.51
N ASN A 369 -4.90 -13.61 -23.62
CA ASN A 369 -5.88 -12.52 -23.57
C ASN A 369 -5.85 -11.82 -22.19
N SER A 370 -5.77 -10.49 -22.17
CA SER A 370 -5.75 -9.64 -20.96
C SER A 370 -6.89 -9.95 -19.99
N GLU A 371 -8.06 -10.36 -20.51
CA GLU A 371 -9.20 -10.81 -19.71
C GLU A 371 -8.91 -12.05 -18.87
N GLU A 372 -8.16 -13.04 -19.40
CA GLU A 372 -7.82 -14.26 -18.66
C GLU A 372 -6.83 -13.98 -17.53
N LEU A 373 -5.90 -13.05 -17.74
CA LEU A 373 -4.95 -12.61 -16.72
C LEU A 373 -5.65 -11.81 -15.61
N LYS A 374 -6.57 -10.91 -15.99
CA LYS A 374 -7.39 -10.11 -15.06
C LYS A 374 -8.31 -11.01 -14.23
N ASN A 375 -8.93 -12.02 -14.85
CA ASN A 375 -9.76 -13.03 -14.18
C ASN A 375 -8.97 -13.98 -13.25
N LYS A 376 -7.64 -14.09 -13.42
CA LYS A 376 -6.74 -14.82 -12.51
C LYS A 376 -6.29 -13.96 -11.31
N LEU A 377 -6.22 -12.63 -11.46
CA LEU A 377 -5.61 -11.72 -10.49
C LEU A 377 -6.60 -10.98 -9.59
N MET A 378 -7.81 -10.68 -10.08
CA MET A 378 -8.81 -9.88 -9.36
C MET A 378 -10.14 -10.61 -9.34
N ARG A 379 -10.46 -11.23 -8.20
CA ARG A 379 -11.81 -11.72 -7.92
C ARG A 379 -12.28 -11.09 -6.64
N GLU A 380 -13.36 -10.32 -6.75
CA GLU A 380 -13.95 -9.62 -5.63
C GLU A 380 -14.48 -10.62 -4.60
N PHE A 381 -14.11 -10.41 -3.34
CA PHE A 381 -14.72 -11.13 -2.25
C PHE A 381 -16.13 -10.56 -2.03
N PRO A 382 -17.12 -11.40 -1.66
CA PRO A 382 -18.43 -10.91 -1.29
C PRO A 382 -18.33 -9.83 -0.20
N ASP A 383 -19.06 -8.73 -0.34
CA ASP A 383 -19.16 -7.58 0.59
C ASP A 383 -19.53 -7.95 2.05
N ILE A 384 -19.82 -9.22 2.29
CA ILE A 384 -20.18 -9.81 3.58
C ILE A 384 -18.95 -9.90 4.49
N PHE A 385 -17.75 -10.12 3.90
CA PHE A 385 -16.52 -10.32 4.66
C PHE A 385 -15.57 -9.14 4.51
N LYS A 386 -15.01 -8.73 5.65
CA LYS A 386 -13.74 -8.01 5.65
C LYS A 386 -12.60 -9.02 5.60
N VAL A 387 -11.76 -8.88 4.58
CA VAL A 387 -10.60 -9.72 4.30
C VAL A 387 -9.38 -9.19 5.07
N TRP A 388 -8.49 -10.05 5.52
CA TRP A 388 -7.24 -9.71 6.22
C TRP A 388 -6.12 -10.59 5.66
N TYR A 389 -5.01 -10.01 5.21
CA TYR A 389 -3.95 -10.75 4.54
C TYR A 389 -2.55 -10.13 4.73
N ASP A 390 -1.52 -10.96 4.55
CA ASP A 390 -0.10 -10.56 4.48
C ASP A 390 0.32 -10.42 3.01
N SER A 391 0.57 -9.19 2.56
CA SER A 391 1.02 -8.88 1.19
C SER A 391 2.44 -9.38 0.89
N PHE A 392 3.23 -9.69 1.92
CA PHE A 392 4.63 -10.12 1.80
C PHE A 392 4.82 -11.64 1.87
N GLY A 393 3.77 -12.42 1.56
CA GLY A 393 3.87 -13.86 1.35
C GLY A 393 3.25 -14.73 2.44
N GLY A 394 2.21 -14.25 3.12
CA GLY A 394 1.44 -15.10 4.04
C GLY A 394 0.70 -16.21 3.30
N ASP A 395 0.59 -17.36 3.95
CA ASP A 395 -0.15 -18.52 3.48
C ASP A 395 -1.58 -18.61 4.06
N ALA A 396 -2.04 -17.55 4.73
CA ALA A 396 -3.36 -17.48 5.33
C ALA A 396 -4.05 -16.14 5.05
N ILE A 397 -5.37 -16.22 4.86
CA ILE A 397 -6.28 -15.09 4.76
C ILE A 397 -7.29 -15.21 5.90
N GLY A 398 -7.34 -14.20 6.77
CA GLY A 398 -8.34 -14.08 7.82
C GLY A 398 -9.60 -13.39 7.30
N LEU A 399 -10.77 -13.83 7.75
CA LEU A 399 -12.06 -13.23 7.41
C LEU A 399 -12.81 -12.83 8.68
N THR A 400 -13.35 -11.61 8.69
CA THR A 400 -14.31 -11.17 9.73
C THR A 400 -15.63 -10.75 9.08
N CYS A 401 -16.76 -11.11 9.67
CA CYS A 401 -18.06 -10.70 9.16
C CYS A 401 -18.24 -9.18 9.34
N GLY A 402 -18.74 -8.49 8.30
CA GLY A 402 -19.02 -7.05 8.37
C GLY A 402 -20.25 -6.73 9.24
N ASN A 403 -20.28 -5.54 9.83
CA ASN A 403 -21.35 -5.04 10.71
C ASN A 403 -22.77 -4.99 10.09
N LYS A 404 -22.93 -5.29 8.79
CA LYS A 404 -24.24 -5.33 8.13
C LYS A 404 -25.04 -6.59 8.47
N SER A 405 -24.40 -7.70 8.86
CA SER A 405 -25.11 -8.92 9.26
C SER A 405 -25.75 -8.80 10.65
N SER A 406 -25.12 -8.07 11.59
CA SER A 406 -25.60 -7.98 12.97
C SER A 406 -26.90 -7.18 13.18
N LYS A 407 -27.43 -6.52 12.13
CA LYS A 407 -28.69 -5.75 12.19
C LYS A 407 -29.93 -6.55 11.79
N LYS A 408 -29.80 -7.77 11.25
CA LYS A 408 -30.94 -8.69 11.04
C LYS A 408 -31.21 -9.50 12.32
N ARG A 409 -31.54 -8.82 13.43
CA ARG A 409 -32.08 -9.49 14.62
C ARG A 409 -33.53 -9.92 14.31
N GLY A 410 -33.70 -11.09 13.68
CA GLY A 410 -35.02 -11.62 13.37
C GLY A 410 -35.08 -12.83 12.44
N ARG A 411 -33.96 -13.33 11.89
CA ARG A 411 -33.90 -14.63 11.22
C ARG A 411 -33.25 -15.65 12.15
N ASP A 412 -33.74 -16.89 12.13
CA ASP A 412 -33.19 -18.02 12.88
C ASP A 412 -31.66 -18.10 12.70
N ASP A 413 -30.91 -18.17 13.81
CA ASP A 413 -29.42 -18.22 13.84
C ASP A 413 -28.86 -19.34 12.91
N ASN A 414 -29.63 -20.41 12.66
CA ASN A 414 -29.26 -21.50 11.75
C ASN A 414 -29.26 -21.13 10.26
N GLY A 415 -30.10 -20.18 9.83
CA GLY A 415 -30.17 -19.75 8.43
C GLY A 415 -28.98 -18.88 8.04
N GLU A 416 -28.57 -17.97 8.93
CA GLU A 416 -27.46 -17.05 8.67
C GLU A 416 -26.10 -17.76 8.63
N ASP A 417 -25.89 -18.78 9.46
CA ASP A 417 -24.66 -19.58 9.43
C ASP A 417 -24.57 -20.46 8.16
N ASN A 418 -25.70 -20.89 7.59
CA ASN A 418 -25.73 -21.60 6.30
C ASN A 418 -25.38 -20.67 5.13
N ASP A 419 -25.94 -19.45 5.12
CA ASP A 419 -25.61 -18.44 4.10
C ASP A 419 -24.11 -18.08 4.14
N LEU A 420 -23.53 -17.95 5.34
CA LEU A 420 -22.09 -17.73 5.51
C LEU A 420 -21.26 -18.92 5.04
N LEU A 421 -21.70 -20.15 5.33
CA LEU A 421 -21.00 -21.35 4.91
C LEU A 421 -21.01 -21.50 3.39
N ASP A 422 -22.12 -21.17 2.74
CA ASP A 422 -22.22 -21.21 1.28
C ASP A 422 -21.40 -20.09 0.62
N ALA A 423 -21.33 -18.91 1.22
CA ALA A 423 -20.40 -17.86 0.79
C ALA A 423 -18.93 -18.31 0.93
N LEU A 424 -18.57 -19.00 2.02
CA LEU A 424 -17.22 -19.55 2.21
C LEU A 424 -16.90 -20.66 1.21
N LYS A 425 -17.87 -21.53 0.89
CA LYS A 425 -17.71 -22.52 -0.19
C LYS A 425 -17.49 -21.83 -1.53
N ALA A 426 -18.27 -20.78 -1.84
CA ALA A 426 -18.11 -20.02 -3.08
C ALA A 426 -16.71 -19.40 -3.18
N VAL A 427 -16.20 -18.82 -2.08
CA VAL A 427 -14.81 -18.30 -2.00
C VAL A 427 -13.79 -19.42 -2.22
N GLY A 428 -13.99 -20.60 -1.61
CA GLY A 428 -13.13 -21.76 -1.83
C GLY A 428 -13.13 -22.23 -3.28
N GLN A 429 -14.28 -22.18 -3.97
CA GLN A 429 -14.38 -22.49 -5.40
C GLN A 429 -13.76 -21.41 -6.29
N LEU A 430 -13.92 -20.14 -5.94
CA LEU A 430 -13.27 -19.01 -6.63
C LEU A 430 -11.75 -19.15 -6.61
N GLY A 431 -11.20 -19.60 -5.48
CA GLY A 431 -9.77 -19.87 -5.30
C GLY A 431 -9.33 -21.30 -5.63
N LYS A 432 -10.14 -22.08 -6.36
CA LYS A 432 -9.84 -23.49 -6.66
C LYS A 432 -8.46 -23.63 -7.31
N GLY A 433 -7.60 -24.44 -6.70
CA GLY A 433 -6.23 -24.65 -7.16
C GLY A 433 -5.17 -23.82 -6.42
N PHE A 434 -5.58 -22.73 -5.76
CA PHE A 434 -4.74 -21.89 -4.91
C PHE A 434 -5.06 -22.05 -3.43
N VAL A 435 -6.35 -22.20 -3.11
CA VAL A 435 -6.84 -22.48 -1.76
C VAL A 435 -6.56 -23.93 -1.37
N LYS A 436 -5.86 -24.11 -0.25
CA LYS A 436 -5.59 -25.40 0.38
C LYS A 436 -6.77 -25.85 1.24
N SER A 437 -7.25 -24.99 2.12
CA SER A 437 -8.40 -25.32 2.97
C SER A 437 -9.13 -24.07 3.45
N VAL A 438 -10.40 -24.22 3.79
CA VAL A 438 -11.24 -23.18 4.38
C VAL A 438 -11.76 -23.67 5.73
N HIS A 439 -11.49 -22.92 6.78
CA HIS A 439 -11.85 -23.22 8.16
C HIS A 439 -12.81 -22.15 8.68
N PHE A 440 -13.96 -22.57 9.19
CA PHE A 440 -14.89 -21.70 9.91
C PHE A 440 -14.66 -21.87 11.41
N LEU A 441 -14.26 -20.81 12.10
CA LEU A 441 -13.71 -20.88 13.46
C LEU A 441 -14.70 -20.49 14.56
N LYS A 442 -15.90 -20.06 14.21
CA LYS A 442 -16.84 -19.52 15.19
C LYS A 442 -17.24 -20.59 16.22
N ALA A 443 -16.93 -20.31 17.49
CA ALA A 443 -17.46 -20.99 18.67
C ALA A 443 -18.91 -20.52 18.95
N PRO A 444 -19.76 -21.33 19.60
CA PRO A 444 -21.12 -20.95 20.00
C PRO A 444 -21.06 -19.75 20.95
N LYS A 445 -22.03 -18.84 20.87
CA LYS A 445 -22.18 -17.74 21.85
C LYS A 445 -22.21 -18.40 23.24
N LEU A 446 -21.28 -18.02 24.13
CA LEU A 446 -21.40 -18.32 25.56
C LEU A 446 -22.72 -17.70 26.03
N SER A 447 -23.62 -18.57 26.48
CA SER A 447 -24.77 -18.18 27.28
C SER A 447 -24.27 -17.67 28.64
N THR A 448 -24.46 -16.39 28.90
CA THR A 448 -24.72 -15.82 30.23
C THR A 448 -25.52 -14.55 30.05
#